data_AF-A0A1E1X5D1-F1
#
_entry.id   AF-A0A1E1X5D1-F1
#
_cell.length_a   1.000
_cell.length_b   1.000
_cell.length_c   1.000
_cell.angle_alpha   90.00
_cell.angle_beta   90.00
_cell.angle_gamma   90.00
#
_symmetry.space_group_name_H-M   'P 1'
#
loop_
_entity.id
_entity.type
_entity.pdbx_description
1 polymer ?
#
loop_
_entity_poly.entity_id
_entity_poly.type
_entity_poly.pdbx_seq_one_letter_code
_entity_poly.pdbx_strand_id
1 'polypeptide(L)'
;SKPKRYFVNTLPDYDGAPIPLERELWVERCRDTVQRVFTHQGTGFDDCDGGLYVGVAGVAFMAHRVAQSPHFAADRSRLLTKAQTYLGHALSYCDQPQVRADRAMQSAFLLGSAGVWALAAVVAAEVGRNDDCDNFLARYAAVADICVPVKFLDCGSDELFVGRAGYLTGLLYLRSRLGREVVPDEKIALLLHSVVQSGREYAKKHRSPCPLMYAYYDVEYLGAAHGLSSILLTLLHFPWFVAGDQTVERDIRASVDFLLHVQTPRGNFPCDLEDVTKPRRSQDELIHWCHGAP
;
A
#
# COMPACT_ATOMS: atom_id res chain seq x y z
N SER A 1 18.82 -23.26 -19.06
CA SER A 1 18.21 -21.91 -19.16
C SER A 1 17.35 -21.68 -17.93
N LYS A 2 17.32 -20.47 -17.36
CA LYS A 2 16.34 -20.16 -16.31
C LYS A 2 14.92 -20.21 -16.91
N PRO A 3 13.90 -20.63 -16.16
CA PRO A 3 12.52 -20.61 -16.65
C PRO A 3 12.12 -19.17 -16.98
N LYS A 4 11.31 -18.99 -18.04
CA LYS A 4 10.73 -17.69 -18.36
C LYS A 4 9.83 -17.23 -17.21
N ARG A 5 9.85 -15.93 -16.90
CA ARG A 5 9.00 -15.31 -15.86
C ARG A 5 7.55 -15.05 -16.31
N TYR A 6 7.17 -15.51 -17.50
CA TYR A 6 5.85 -15.27 -18.08
C TYR A 6 5.41 -16.47 -18.93
N PHE A 7 4.09 -16.63 -19.07
CA PHE A 7 3.47 -17.45 -20.10
C PHE A 7 3.24 -16.61 -21.35
N VAL A 8 3.38 -17.22 -22.53
CA VAL A 8 3.04 -16.53 -23.78
C VAL A 8 1.55 -16.27 -23.79
N ASN A 9 1.16 -14.99 -23.88
CA ASN A 9 -0.25 -14.64 -24.04
C ASN A 9 -0.72 -15.12 -25.42
N THR A 10 -1.62 -16.11 -25.42
CA THR A 10 -2.24 -16.66 -26.63
C THR A 10 -3.61 -16.05 -26.92
N LEU A 11 -4.08 -15.12 -26.08
CA LEU A 11 -5.34 -14.43 -26.29
C LEU A 11 -5.15 -13.37 -27.39
N PRO A 12 -6.14 -13.18 -28.27
CA PRO A 12 -6.08 -12.13 -29.28
C PRO A 12 -6.13 -10.75 -28.62
N ASP A 13 -5.47 -9.78 -29.26
CA ASP A 13 -5.64 -8.37 -28.89
C ASP A 13 -7.08 -7.94 -29.10
N TYR A 14 -7.52 -6.97 -28.30
CA TYR A 14 -8.86 -6.42 -28.39
C TYR A 14 -9.06 -5.69 -29.73
N ASP A 15 -10.07 -6.10 -30.50
CA ASP A 15 -10.37 -5.59 -31.85
C ASP A 15 -11.44 -4.50 -31.88
N GLY A 16 -11.94 -4.08 -30.71
CA GLY A 16 -13.02 -3.08 -30.60
C GLY A 16 -14.43 -3.66 -30.62
N ALA A 17 -14.61 -4.97 -30.83
CA ALA A 17 -15.93 -5.59 -30.80
C ALA A 17 -16.51 -5.63 -29.37
N PRO A 18 -17.83 -5.63 -29.17
CA PRO A 18 -18.41 -5.88 -27.85
C PRO A 18 -18.03 -7.28 -27.36
N ILE A 19 -17.40 -7.36 -26.18
CA ILE A 19 -17.07 -8.64 -25.54
C ILE A 19 -18.29 -9.09 -24.71
N PRO A 20 -18.87 -10.28 -24.98
CA PRO A 20 -19.89 -10.83 -24.11
C PRO A 20 -19.28 -11.12 -22.73
N LEU A 21 -19.77 -10.41 -21.72
CA LEU A 21 -19.29 -10.60 -20.35
C LEU A 21 -20.04 -11.77 -19.71
N GLU A 22 -19.34 -12.90 -19.51
CA GLU A 22 -19.83 -14.06 -18.76
C GLU A 22 -19.86 -13.76 -17.25
N ARG A 23 -20.71 -12.81 -16.85
CA ARG A 23 -20.71 -12.23 -15.50
C ARG A 23 -20.96 -13.30 -14.44
N GLU A 24 -21.91 -14.19 -14.66
CA GLU A 24 -22.29 -15.26 -13.74
C GLU A 24 -21.11 -16.20 -13.49
N LEU A 25 -20.39 -16.59 -14.55
CA LEU A 25 -19.19 -17.42 -14.44
C LEU A 25 -18.12 -16.77 -13.55
N TRP A 26 -17.86 -15.47 -13.77
CA TRP A 26 -16.83 -14.77 -13.00
C TRP A 26 -17.24 -14.55 -11.55
N VAL A 27 -18.53 -14.29 -11.29
CA VAL A 27 -19.06 -14.20 -9.91
C VAL A 27 -18.94 -15.54 -9.19
N GLU A 28 -19.25 -16.66 -9.86
CA GLU A 28 -19.10 -18.00 -9.30
C GLU A 28 -17.62 -18.33 -9.01
N ARG A 29 -16.72 -18.04 -9.95
CA ARG A 29 -15.27 -18.22 -9.73
C ARG A 29 -14.75 -17.38 -8.56
N CYS A 30 -15.22 -16.14 -8.42
CA CYS A 30 -14.91 -15.30 -7.27
C CYS A 30 -15.43 -15.93 -5.96
N ARG A 31 -16.66 -16.46 -5.94
CA ARG A 31 -17.23 -17.14 -4.78
C ARG A 31 -16.40 -18.37 -4.39
N ASP A 32 -16.02 -19.20 -5.34
CA ASP A 32 -15.19 -20.39 -5.13
C ASP A 32 -13.81 -20.01 -4.57
N THR A 33 -13.19 -18.97 -5.12
CA THR A 33 -11.88 -18.49 -4.67
C THR A 33 -11.95 -18.00 -3.23
N VAL A 34 -12.94 -17.16 -2.91
CA VAL A 34 -13.18 -16.66 -1.54
C VAL A 34 -13.44 -17.83 -0.58
N GLN A 35 -14.22 -18.82 -0.99
CA GLN A 35 -14.51 -19.97 -0.16
C GLN A 35 -13.27 -20.82 0.11
N ARG A 36 -12.41 -21.03 -0.89
CA ARG A 36 -11.12 -21.74 -0.70
C ARG A 36 -10.23 -21.00 0.29
N VAL A 37 -10.14 -19.68 0.20
CA VAL A 37 -9.39 -18.87 1.17
C VAL A 37 -9.95 -19.09 2.58
N PHE A 38 -11.27 -19.01 2.78
CA PHE A 38 -11.87 -19.23 4.10
C PHE A 38 -11.71 -20.65 4.64
N THR A 39 -11.59 -21.66 3.77
CA THR A 39 -11.39 -23.05 4.16
C THR A 39 -9.94 -23.32 4.59
N HIS A 40 -8.97 -22.67 3.94
CA HIS A 40 -7.55 -23.00 4.13
C HIS A 40 -6.77 -21.97 4.96
N GLN A 41 -7.28 -20.75 5.12
CA GLN A 41 -6.64 -19.73 5.95
C GLN A 41 -6.88 -20.02 7.44
N GLY A 42 -5.79 -20.29 8.16
CA GLY A 42 -5.77 -20.40 9.61
C GLY A 42 -6.00 -19.06 10.31
N THR A 43 -6.22 -19.12 11.62
CA THR A 43 -6.39 -17.95 12.50
C THR A 43 -5.49 -18.03 13.73
N GLY A 44 -4.41 -18.81 13.63
CA GLY A 44 -3.38 -18.91 14.66
C GLY A 44 -2.58 -17.62 14.78
N PHE A 45 -1.69 -17.60 15.77
CA PHE A 45 -0.83 -16.44 16.01
C PHE A 45 0.05 -16.13 14.78
N ASP A 46 0.68 -17.14 14.19
CA ASP A 46 1.56 -16.99 13.03
C ASP A 46 0.80 -16.57 11.76
N ASP A 47 -0.50 -16.90 11.67
CA ASP A 47 -1.35 -16.45 10.55
C ASP A 47 -1.65 -14.94 10.63
N CYS A 48 -1.46 -14.32 11.80
CA CYS A 48 -1.78 -12.91 12.02
C CYS A 48 -0.61 -11.96 11.68
N ASP A 49 0.61 -12.49 11.57
CA ASP A 49 1.79 -11.68 11.24
C ASP A 49 1.72 -11.12 9.80
N GLY A 50 2.29 -9.94 9.59
CA GLY A 50 2.36 -9.28 8.28
C GLY A 50 1.09 -8.55 7.83
N GLY A 51 0.22 -8.18 8.78
CA GLY A 51 -0.84 -7.19 8.59
C GLY A 51 -1.79 -7.47 7.42
N LEU A 52 -2.02 -6.45 6.58
CA LEU A 52 -2.86 -6.54 5.38
C LEU A 52 -2.18 -7.29 4.23
N TYR A 53 -0.85 -7.40 4.25
CA TYR A 53 -0.07 -7.94 3.12
C TYR A 53 -0.09 -9.46 3.07
N VAL A 54 0.26 -10.12 4.18
CA VAL A 54 0.31 -11.60 4.27
C VAL A 54 -0.46 -12.17 5.46
N GLY A 55 -0.91 -11.33 6.39
CA GLY A 55 -1.66 -11.77 7.57
C GLY A 55 -3.16 -11.90 7.33
N VAL A 56 -3.87 -12.44 8.33
CA VAL A 56 -5.33 -12.60 8.28
C VAL A 56 -6.11 -11.30 8.09
N ALA A 57 -5.52 -10.13 8.38
CA ALA A 57 -6.15 -8.85 8.09
C ALA A 57 -6.32 -8.63 6.57
N GLY A 58 -5.43 -9.17 5.73
CA GLY A 58 -5.60 -9.19 4.28
C GLY A 58 -6.80 -10.04 3.83
N VAL A 59 -7.06 -11.15 4.53
CA VAL A 59 -8.26 -11.97 4.28
C VAL A 59 -9.54 -11.26 4.73
N ALA A 60 -9.48 -10.52 5.84
CA ALA A 60 -10.57 -9.64 6.22
C ALA A 60 -10.81 -8.53 5.17
N PHE A 61 -9.73 -7.96 4.62
CA PHE A 61 -9.81 -6.93 3.58
C PHE A 61 -10.49 -7.47 2.31
N MET A 62 -10.09 -8.67 1.87
CA MET A 62 -10.75 -9.38 0.78
C MET A 62 -12.25 -9.55 1.05
N ALA A 63 -12.61 -10.10 2.21
CA ALA A 63 -14.01 -10.35 2.57
C ALA A 63 -14.84 -9.05 2.56
N HIS A 64 -14.33 -7.98 3.19
CA HIS A 64 -14.97 -6.65 3.16
C HIS A 64 -15.09 -6.12 1.72
N ARG A 65 -14.03 -6.20 0.90
CA ARG A 65 -14.01 -5.69 -0.47
C ARG A 65 -15.01 -6.40 -1.38
N VAL A 66 -15.17 -7.72 -1.22
CA VAL A 66 -16.17 -8.52 -1.95
C VAL A 66 -17.57 -8.17 -1.46
N ALA A 67 -17.77 -7.94 -0.16
CA ALA A 67 -19.06 -7.52 0.41
C ALA A 67 -19.56 -6.17 -0.13
N GLN A 68 -18.66 -5.30 -0.61
CA GLN A 68 -19.01 -4.04 -1.27
C GLN A 68 -19.57 -4.20 -2.69
N SER A 69 -19.40 -5.37 -3.30
CA SER A 69 -19.87 -5.60 -4.67
C SER A 69 -21.37 -5.85 -4.69
N PRO A 70 -22.14 -5.19 -5.57
CA PRO A 70 -23.58 -5.43 -5.70
C PRO A 70 -23.88 -6.88 -6.12
N HIS A 71 -22.94 -7.55 -6.78
CA HIS A 71 -23.08 -8.97 -7.17
C HIS A 71 -23.04 -9.94 -6.00
N PHE A 72 -22.60 -9.50 -4.81
CA PHE A 72 -22.53 -10.30 -3.60
C PHE A 72 -23.49 -9.79 -2.52
N ALA A 73 -24.54 -9.04 -2.89
CA ALA A 73 -25.50 -8.48 -1.94
C ALA A 73 -26.13 -9.55 -1.03
N ALA A 74 -26.48 -10.72 -1.58
CA ALA A 74 -27.02 -11.85 -0.80
C ALA A 74 -26.00 -12.46 0.19
N ASP A 75 -24.70 -12.39 -0.13
CA ASP A 75 -23.62 -12.89 0.70
C ASP A 75 -23.06 -11.84 1.67
N ARG A 76 -23.50 -10.57 1.55
CA ARG A 76 -22.88 -9.42 2.23
C ARG A 76 -22.78 -9.62 3.74
N SER A 77 -23.85 -10.04 4.39
CA SER A 77 -23.84 -10.26 5.85
C SER A 77 -22.81 -11.32 6.25
N ARG A 78 -22.77 -12.45 5.53
CA ARG A 78 -21.83 -13.55 5.79
C ARG A 78 -20.38 -13.10 5.59
N LEU A 79 -20.12 -12.34 4.54
CA LEU A 79 -18.79 -11.79 4.23
C LEU A 79 -18.32 -10.79 5.28
N LEU A 80 -19.20 -9.90 5.75
CA LEU A 80 -18.89 -8.96 6.84
C LEU A 80 -18.62 -9.69 8.16
N THR A 81 -19.42 -10.72 8.49
CA THR A 81 -19.14 -11.56 9.66
C THR A 81 -17.76 -12.21 9.57
N LYS A 82 -17.39 -12.75 8.40
CA LYS A 82 -16.04 -13.31 8.18
C LYS A 82 -14.96 -12.24 8.34
N ALA A 83 -15.16 -11.03 7.78
CA ALA A 83 -14.23 -9.93 7.95
C ALA A 83 -14.01 -9.57 9.42
N GLN A 84 -15.10 -9.49 10.21
CA GLN A 84 -15.03 -9.24 11.65
C GLN A 84 -14.30 -10.35 12.41
N THR A 85 -14.53 -11.62 12.06
CA THR A 85 -13.82 -12.76 12.69
C THR A 85 -12.31 -12.64 12.47
N TYR A 86 -11.85 -12.52 11.22
CA TYR A 86 -10.41 -12.40 10.93
C TYR A 86 -9.80 -11.12 11.53
N LEU A 87 -10.52 -10.00 11.52
CA LEU A 87 -10.09 -8.78 12.21
C LEU A 87 -9.95 -8.98 13.72
N GLY A 88 -10.85 -9.74 14.36
CA GLY A 88 -10.76 -10.05 15.79
C GLY A 88 -9.44 -10.74 16.15
N HIS A 89 -8.99 -11.67 15.30
CA HIS A 89 -7.69 -12.33 15.45
C HIS A 89 -6.52 -11.37 15.22
N ALA A 90 -6.56 -10.58 14.13
CA ALA A 90 -5.53 -9.59 13.83
C ALA A 90 -5.40 -8.51 14.93
N LEU A 91 -6.51 -8.05 15.49
CA LEU A 91 -6.53 -7.07 16.58
C LEU A 91 -5.95 -7.67 17.86
N SER A 92 -6.33 -8.92 18.18
CA SER A 92 -5.78 -9.63 19.34
C SER A 92 -4.28 -9.85 19.23
N TYR A 93 -3.77 -10.05 18.01
CA TYR A 93 -2.34 -10.08 17.71
C TYR A 93 -1.68 -8.70 17.89
N CYS A 94 -2.28 -7.64 17.35
CA CYS A 94 -1.78 -6.26 17.51
C CYS A 94 -1.69 -5.82 18.97
N ASP A 95 -2.57 -6.33 19.84
CA ASP A 95 -2.61 -5.97 21.26
C ASP A 95 -1.56 -6.73 22.11
N GLN A 96 -0.83 -7.68 21.52
CA GLN A 96 0.19 -8.46 22.23
C GLN A 96 1.39 -7.60 22.62
N PRO A 97 1.96 -7.76 23.84
CA PRO A 97 3.04 -6.90 24.33
C PRO A 97 4.25 -6.81 23.40
N GLN A 98 4.66 -7.94 22.80
CA GLN A 98 5.79 -8.01 21.88
C GLN A 98 5.53 -7.27 20.56
N VAL A 99 4.29 -7.31 20.05
CA VAL A 99 3.89 -6.58 18.84
C VAL A 99 3.77 -5.09 19.15
N ARG A 100 3.23 -4.75 20.33
CA ARG A 100 3.10 -3.36 20.77
C ARG A 100 4.42 -2.68 21.07
N ALA A 101 5.47 -3.44 21.39
CA ALA A 101 6.80 -2.91 21.64
C ALA A 101 7.47 -2.40 20.35
N ASP A 102 7.10 -2.95 19.19
CA ASP A 102 7.60 -2.50 17.89
C ASP A 102 6.81 -1.30 17.37
N ARG A 103 7.24 -0.11 17.80
CA ARG A 103 6.59 1.16 17.40
C ARG A 103 6.64 1.41 15.89
N ALA A 104 7.71 0.97 15.22
CA ALA A 104 7.84 1.11 13.77
C ALA A 104 6.72 0.33 13.07
N MET A 105 6.56 -0.94 13.43
CA MET A 105 5.51 -1.81 12.90
C MET A 105 4.11 -1.40 13.33
N GLN A 106 3.94 -0.70 14.45
CA GLN A 106 2.63 -0.11 14.78
C GLN A 106 2.18 0.92 13.73
N SER A 107 3.11 1.72 13.20
CA SER A 107 2.81 2.78 12.23
C SER A 107 2.70 2.29 10.78
N ALA A 108 3.21 1.09 10.50
CA ALA A 108 3.20 0.49 9.16
C ALA A 108 1.78 0.16 8.67
N PHE A 109 1.46 0.55 7.44
CA PHE A 109 0.12 0.34 6.89
C PHE A 109 -0.08 -1.07 6.34
N LEU A 110 0.80 -1.56 5.45
CA LEU A 110 0.59 -2.87 4.84
C LEU A 110 0.99 -4.02 5.77
N LEU A 111 2.10 -3.87 6.50
CA LEU A 111 2.62 -4.93 7.37
C LEU A 111 2.20 -4.80 8.83
N GLY A 112 1.63 -3.66 9.23
CA GLY A 112 1.55 -3.26 10.62
C GLY A 112 0.16 -3.03 11.19
N SER A 113 0.13 -2.62 12.45
CA SER A 113 -1.11 -2.41 13.20
C SER A 113 -1.96 -1.27 12.63
N ALA A 114 -1.34 -0.24 12.06
CA ALA A 114 -2.06 0.87 11.44
C ALA A 114 -3.01 0.40 10.32
N GLY A 115 -2.59 -0.56 9.48
CA GLY A 115 -3.47 -1.15 8.47
C GLY A 115 -4.63 -1.92 9.07
N VAL A 116 -4.36 -2.70 10.12
CA VAL A 116 -5.38 -3.48 10.82
C VAL A 116 -6.42 -2.56 11.46
N TRP A 117 -6.00 -1.51 12.16
CA TRP A 117 -6.90 -0.52 12.74
C TRP A 117 -7.68 0.24 11.67
N ALA A 118 -7.02 0.62 10.57
CA ALA A 118 -7.69 1.33 9.49
C ALA A 118 -8.83 0.50 8.88
N LEU A 119 -8.58 -0.79 8.62
CA LEU A 119 -9.63 -1.69 8.14
C LEU A 119 -10.69 -1.95 9.21
N ALA A 120 -10.30 -2.15 10.46
CA ALA A 120 -11.22 -2.36 11.57
C ALA A 120 -12.18 -1.18 11.75
N ALA A 121 -11.68 0.05 11.62
CA ALA A 121 -12.50 1.26 11.68
C ALA A 121 -13.57 1.29 10.58
N VAL A 122 -13.19 0.96 9.34
CA VAL A 122 -14.12 0.93 8.20
C VAL A 122 -15.17 -0.15 8.37
N VAL A 123 -14.76 -1.38 8.74
CA VAL A 123 -15.70 -2.48 8.97
C VAL A 123 -16.63 -2.19 10.15
N ALA A 124 -16.11 -1.60 11.23
CA ALA A 124 -16.91 -1.21 12.40
C ALA A 124 -17.99 -0.19 12.06
N ALA A 125 -17.65 0.86 11.30
CA ALA A 125 -18.63 1.83 10.81
C ALA A 125 -19.71 1.17 9.94
N GLU A 126 -19.32 0.27 9.04
CA GLU A 126 -20.25 -0.40 8.13
C GLU A 126 -21.27 -1.32 8.83
N VAL A 127 -20.91 -1.88 9.99
CA VAL A 127 -21.79 -2.71 10.82
C VAL A 127 -22.47 -1.92 11.96
N GLY A 128 -22.35 -0.58 11.96
CA GLY A 128 -23.01 0.29 12.95
C GLY A 128 -22.35 0.34 14.33
N ARG A 129 -21.09 -0.08 14.46
CA ARG A 129 -20.31 -0.01 15.71
C ARG A 129 -19.45 1.26 15.72
N ASN A 130 -20.09 2.41 15.96
CA ASN A 130 -19.44 3.72 15.87
C ASN A 130 -18.36 3.92 16.96
N ASP A 131 -18.59 3.47 18.20
CA ASP A 131 -17.60 3.60 19.28
C ASP A 131 -16.31 2.83 18.97
N ASP A 132 -16.44 1.63 18.39
CA ASP A 132 -15.30 0.84 17.92
C ASP A 132 -14.57 1.54 16.79
N CYS A 133 -15.32 2.12 15.84
CA CYS A 133 -14.75 2.92 14.75
C CYS A 133 -13.90 4.06 15.31
N ASP A 134 -14.44 4.84 16.24
CA ASP A 134 -13.77 5.98 16.86
C ASP A 134 -12.51 5.54 17.63
N ASN A 135 -12.57 4.43 18.37
CA ASN A 135 -11.41 3.87 19.05
C ASN A 135 -10.31 3.47 18.05
N PHE A 136 -10.64 2.81 16.93
CA PHE A 136 -9.63 2.42 15.94
C PHE A 136 -9.05 3.62 15.19
N LEU A 137 -9.84 4.64 14.89
CA LEU A 137 -9.36 5.90 14.33
C LEU A 137 -8.41 6.62 15.30
N ALA A 138 -8.73 6.66 16.60
CA ALA A 138 -7.85 7.25 17.61
C ALA A 138 -6.51 6.51 17.70
N ARG A 139 -6.50 5.18 17.66
CA ARG A 139 -5.26 4.38 17.62
C ARG A 139 -4.43 4.67 16.37
N TYR A 140 -5.07 4.76 15.22
CA TYR A 140 -4.42 5.11 13.95
C TYR A 140 -3.81 6.52 13.98
N ALA A 141 -4.53 7.50 14.51
CA ALA A 141 -4.06 8.87 14.64
C ALA A 141 -2.89 8.98 15.63
N ALA A 142 -2.92 8.22 16.73
CA ALA A 142 -1.89 8.25 17.77
C ALA A 142 -0.49 7.84 17.28
N VAL A 143 -0.40 7.05 16.21
CA VAL A 143 0.89 6.62 15.64
C VAL A 143 1.45 7.58 14.58
N ALA A 144 0.73 8.66 14.23
CA ALA A 144 1.22 9.69 13.31
C ALA A 144 2.56 10.27 13.77
N ASP A 145 2.72 10.49 15.08
CA ASP A 145 3.92 11.11 15.66
C ASP A 145 5.18 10.27 15.51
N ILE A 146 5.04 8.94 15.40
CA ILE A 146 6.16 8.03 15.13
C ILE A 146 6.76 8.33 13.75
N CYS A 147 5.94 8.70 12.78
CA CYS A 147 6.35 8.92 11.40
C CYS A 147 6.89 10.32 11.13
N VAL A 148 6.77 11.27 12.07
CA VAL A 148 7.18 12.68 11.85
C VAL A 148 8.70 12.86 11.70
N PRO A 149 9.58 12.25 12.52
CA PRO A 149 11.02 12.40 12.35
C PRO A 149 11.48 11.95 10.96
N VAL A 150 12.38 12.72 10.33
CA VAL A 150 12.92 12.42 8.98
C VAL A 150 13.44 10.98 8.90
N LYS A 151 14.21 10.59 9.92
CA LYS A 151 14.72 9.23 10.13
C LYS A 151 14.07 8.62 11.37
N PHE A 152 12.95 7.91 11.21
CA PHE A 152 12.34 7.11 12.28
C PHE A 152 12.60 5.61 12.13
N LEU A 153 13.02 5.16 10.95
CA LEU A 153 13.51 3.81 10.65
C LEU A 153 14.96 3.83 10.19
N ASP A 154 15.75 2.85 10.60
CA ASP A 154 17.12 2.68 10.13
C ASP A 154 17.19 2.14 8.70
N CYS A 155 16.22 1.33 8.28
CA CYS A 155 16.17 0.72 6.96
C CYS A 155 15.62 1.66 5.87
N GLY A 156 15.20 2.89 6.18
CA GLY A 156 14.50 3.78 5.26
C GLY A 156 13.07 4.04 5.71
N SER A 157 12.68 5.32 5.75
CA SER A 157 11.47 5.79 6.45
C SER A 157 10.30 6.15 5.52
N ASP A 158 10.47 6.01 4.21
CA ASP A 158 9.61 6.67 3.24
C ASP A 158 8.65 5.74 2.49
N GLU A 159 9.00 4.47 2.34
CA GLU A 159 8.33 3.57 1.41
C GLU A 159 6.93 3.09 1.86
N LEU A 160 6.25 2.28 1.03
CA LEU A 160 4.82 1.98 1.17
C LEU A 160 4.50 0.97 2.28
N PHE A 161 5.40 0.03 2.58
CA PHE A 161 5.06 -1.09 3.46
C PHE A 161 5.08 -0.68 4.93
N VAL A 162 6.13 0.02 5.33
CA VAL A 162 6.46 0.42 6.70
C VAL A 162 6.73 1.92 6.85
N GLY A 163 6.98 2.63 5.75
CA GLY A 163 7.29 4.05 5.76
C GLY A 163 6.09 5.00 5.77
N ARG A 164 6.40 6.30 5.68
CA ARG A 164 5.42 7.39 5.64
C ARG A 164 4.48 7.31 4.44
N ALA A 165 4.93 6.83 3.27
CA ALA A 165 4.03 6.68 2.12
C ALA A 165 2.92 5.66 2.45
N GLY A 166 3.27 4.58 3.16
CA GLY A 166 2.32 3.62 3.71
C GLY A 166 1.33 4.27 4.65
N TYR A 167 1.82 4.97 5.67
CA TYR A 167 0.96 5.67 6.63
C TYR A 167 0.00 6.64 5.93
N LEU A 168 0.51 7.56 5.10
CA LEU A 168 -0.32 8.54 4.38
C LEU A 168 -1.32 7.87 3.43
N THR A 169 -0.98 6.72 2.84
CA THR A 169 -1.92 5.93 2.03
C THR A 169 -3.07 5.36 2.86
N GLY A 170 -2.78 4.88 4.08
CA GLY A 170 -3.81 4.43 5.02
C GLY A 170 -4.75 5.57 5.45
N LEU A 171 -4.22 6.77 5.63
CA LEU A 171 -5.00 7.96 5.95
C LEU A 171 -5.94 8.33 4.80
N LEU A 172 -5.45 8.31 3.56
CA LEU A 172 -6.26 8.54 2.36
C LEU A 172 -7.34 7.46 2.23
N TYR A 173 -7.02 6.20 2.49
CA TYR A 173 -7.98 5.11 2.54
C TYR A 173 -9.10 5.41 3.55
N LEU A 174 -8.76 5.75 4.80
CA LEU A 174 -9.74 6.08 5.83
C LEU A 174 -10.63 7.28 5.44
N ARG A 175 -10.03 8.38 4.98
CA ARG A 175 -10.76 9.57 4.52
C ARG A 175 -11.73 9.21 3.38
N SER A 176 -11.29 8.39 2.42
CA SER A 176 -12.12 7.97 1.28
C SER A 176 -13.31 7.08 1.68
N ARG A 177 -13.14 6.24 2.71
CA ARG A 177 -14.15 5.26 3.13
C ARG A 177 -15.14 5.82 4.14
N LEU A 178 -14.69 6.74 4.99
CA LEU A 178 -15.49 7.25 6.10
C LEU A 178 -15.96 8.69 5.91
N GLY A 179 -15.31 9.47 5.03
CA GLY A 179 -15.62 10.89 4.85
C GLY A 179 -15.33 11.73 6.09
N ARG A 180 -14.42 11.28 6.95
CA ARG A 180 -14.09 11.90 8.24
C ARG A 180 -12.64 12.36 8.27
N GLU A 181 -12.40 13.44 8.99
CA GLU A 181 -11.05 13.77 9.43
C GLU A 181 -10.57 12.73 10.44
N VAL A 182 -9.34 12.24 10.25
CA VAL A 182 -8.67 11.25 11.13
C VAL A 182 -7.48 11.89 11.84
N VAL A 183 -6.71 12.66 11.09
CA VAL A 183 -5.54 13.41 11.54
C VAL A 183 -5.70 14.86 11.04
N PRO A 184 -5.38 15.88 11.86
CA PRO A 184 -5.43 17.29 11.46
C PRO A 184 -4.50 17.58 10.27
N ASP A 185 -4.91 18.50 9.41
CA ASP A 185 -4.14 18.86 8.20
C ASP A 185 -2.74 19.43 8.53
N GLU A 186 -2.55 20.08 9.68
CA GLU A 186 -1.22 20.54 10.13
C GLU A 186 -0.28 19.36 10.38
N LYS A 187 -0.78 18.28 10.97
CA LYS A 187 0.01 17.07 11.21
C LYS A 187 0.33 16.35 9.89
N ILE A 188 -0.60 16.36 8.94
CA ILE A 188 -0.39 15.81 7.60
C ILE A 188 0.67 16.62 6.85
N ALA A 189 0.62 17.95 6.92
CA ALA A 189 1.64 18.82 6.35
C ALA A 189 3.04 18.50 6.92
N LEU A 190 3.15 18.28 8.24
CA LEU A 190 4.43 17.86 8.85
C LEU A 190 4.94 16.54 8.27
N LEU A 191 4.08 15.53 8.13
CA LEU A 191 4.46 14.25 7.55
C LEU A 191 4.93 14.38 6.09
N LEU A 192 4.21 15.16 5.28
CA LEU A 192 4.54 15.43 3.88
C LEU A 192 5.86 16.21 3.75
N HIS A 193 6.09 17.21 4.61
CA HIS A 193 7.37 17.89 4.68
C HIS A 193 8.50 16.94 5.05
N SER A 194 8.30 15.99 5.98
CA SER A 194 9.30 14.98 6.31
C SER A 194 9.63 14.04 5.16
N VAL A 195 8.63 13.66 4.33
CA VAL A 195 8.88 12.90 3.08
C VAL A 195 9.79 13.71 2.15
N VAL A 196 9.43 14.96 1.84
CA VAL A 196 10.21 15.81 0.93
C VAL A 196 11.61 16.09 1.48
N GLN A 197 11.72 16.38 2.77
CA GLN A 197 13.00 16.63 3.43
C GLN A 197 13.91 15.39 3.36
N SER A 198 13.38 14.20 3.70
CA SER A 198 14.10 12.92 3.58
C SER A 198 14.64 12.73 2.16
N GLY A 199 13.79 12.92 1.16
CA GLY A 199 14.15 12.77 -0.25
C GLY A 199 15.25 13.72 -0.71
N ARG A 200 15.16 15.00 -0.33
CA ARG A 200 16.17 16.03 -0.64
C ARG A 200 17.50 15.75 0.04
N GLU A 201 17.48 15.39 1.32
CA GLU A 201 18.68 15.08 2.10
C GLU A 201 19.41 13.86 1.54
N TYR A 202 18.67 12.79 1.24
CA TYR A 202 19.23 11.58 0.65
C TYR A 202 19.79 11.84 -0.74
N ALA A 203 19.03 12.50 -1.63
CA ALA A 203 19.49 12.82 -2.98
C ALA A 203 20.77 13.66 -2.97
N LYS A 204 20.84 14.69 -2.12
CA LYS A 204 22.04 15.52 -1.96
C LYS A 204 23.24 14.71 -1.46
N LYS A 205 23.04 13.86 -0.44
CA LYS A 205 24.10 13.05 0.15
C LYS A 205 24.71 12.07 -0.86
N HIS A 206 23.87 11.44 -1.68
CA HIS A 206 24.30 10.43 -2.65
C HIS A 206 24.54 10.98 -4.06
N ARG A 207 24.40 12.31 -4.25
CA ARG A 207 24.51 12.98 -5.56
C ARG A 207 23.58 12.36 -6.60
N SER A 208 22.36 12.02 -6.17
CA SER A 208 21.35 11.42 -7.03
C SER A 208 20.99 12.40 -8.17
N PRO A 209 20.79 11.91 -9.40
CA PRO A 209 20.24 12.73 -10.48
C PRO A 209 18.76 13.10 -10.26
N CYS A 210 18.07 12.40 -9.35
CA CYS A 210 16.68 12.66 -9.00
C CYS A 210 16.62 13.61 -7.78
N PRO A 211 15.86 14.73 -7.82
CA PRO A 211 15.81 15.70 -6.72
C PRO A 211 15.29 15.13 -5.39
N LEU A 212 14.32 14.22 -5.47
CA LEU A 212 13.84 13.40 -4.37
C LEU A 212 14.23 11.95 -4.64
N MET A 213 15.12 11.39 -3.83
CA MET A 213 15.51 10.00 -3.92
C MET A 213 15.49 9.36 -2.54
N TYR A 214 15.21 8.07 -2.49
CA TYR A 214 15.01 7.32 -1.25
C TYR A 214 15.69 5.97 -1.37
N ALA A 215 16.01 5.37 -0.22
CA ALA A 215 16.45 3.99 -0.18
C ALA A 215 15.71 3.21 0.91
N TYR A 216 15.55 1.93 0.63
CA TYR A 216 15.11 0.94 1.59
C TYR A 216 16.14 -0.20 1.65
N TYR A 217 16.67 -0.49 2.83
CA TYR A 217 17.84 -1.37 3.03
C TYR A 217 18.99 -1.07 2.06
N ASP A 218 19.35 0.22 1.96
CA ASP A 218 20.41 0.73 1.08
C ASP A 218 20.18 0.53 -0.43
N VAL A 219 18.96 0.16 -0.84
CA VAL A 219 18.58 0.02 -2.25
C VAL A 219 17.66 1.16 -2.68
N GLU A 220 18.05 1.86 -3.74
CA GLU A 220 17.27 2.94 -4.37
C GLU A 220 16.19 2.36 -5.30
N TYR A 221 15.16 1.73 -4.70
CA TYR A 221 14.04 1.14 -5.44
C TYR A 221 13.25 2.19 -6.23
N LEU A 222 12.77 1.81 -7.41
CA LEU A 222 11.94 2.66 -8.27
C LEU A 222 10.46 2.25 -8.27
N GLY A 223 10.17 0.96 -8.05
CA GLY A 223 8.82 0.39 -8.10
C GLY A 223 7.90 0.78 -6.94
N ALA A 224 6.64 0.36 -6.99
CA ALA A 224 5.61 0.82 -6.06
C ALA A 224 5.70 0.22 -4.65
N ALA A 225 6.37 -0.93 -4.46
CA ALA A 225 6.45 -1.53 -3.13
C ALA A 225 7.37 -0.75 -2.19
N HIS A 226 8.63 -0.58 -2.60
CA HIS A 226 9.68 -0.05 -1.72
C HIS A 226 10.32 1.24 -2.23
N GLY A 227 9.77 1.84 -3.28
CA GLY A 227 10.51 2.77 -4.13
C GLY A 227 9.83 4.08 -4.45
N LEU A 228 10.52 4.82 -5.32
CA LEU A 228 10.18 6.19 -5.71
C LEU A 228 8.75 6.33 -6.23
N SER A 229 8.24 5.37 -7.00
CA SER A 229 6.92 5.45 -7.64
C SER A 229 5.78 5.69 -6.64
N SER A 230 5.68 4.86 -5.58
CA SER A 230 4.58 5.01 -4.61
C SER A 230 4.77 6.23 -3.72
N ILE A 231 6.01 6.59 -3.39
CA ILE A 231 6.29 7.80 -2.60
C ILE A 231 5.82 9.06 -3.35
N LEU A 232 6.14 9.16 -4.65
CA LEU A 232 5.67 10.26 -5.49
C LEU A 232 4.14 10.24 -5.66
N LEU A 233 3.56 9.06 -5.90
CA LEU A 233 2.11 8.91 -5.99
C LEU A 233 1.41 9.39 -4.70
N THR A 234 1.93 9.02 -3.53
CA THR A 234 1.39 9.47 -2.25
C THR A 234 1.46 10.99 -2.13
N LEU A 235 2.58 11.64 -2.47
CA LEU A 235 2.68 13.11 -2.45
C LEU A 235 1.65 13.78 -3.38
N LEU A 236 1.45 13.23 -4.58
CA LEU A 236 0.51 13.74 -5.57
C LEU A 236 -0.97 13.61 -5.12
N HIS A 237 -1.28 12.74 -4.16
CA HIS A 237 -2.60 12.67 -3.55
C HIS A 237 -2.91 13.82 -2.57
N PHE A 238 -1.96 14.72 -2.30
CA PHE A 238 -2.16 15.93 -1.49
C PHE A 238 -1.94 17.19 -2.33
N PRO A 239 -2.82 17.50 -3.31
CA PRO A 239 -2.61 18.60 -4.24
C PRO A 239 -2.50 19.97 -3.57
N TRP A 240 -3.17 20.18 -2.43
CA TRP A 240 -3.07 21.42 -1.65
C TRP A 240 -1.66 21.64 -1.08
N PHE A 241 -0.97 20.56 -0.71
CA PHE A 241 0.41 20.62 -0.21
C PHE A 241 1.37 20.89 -1.36
N VAL A 242 1.21 20.15 -2.47
CA VAL A 242 2.05 20.31 -3.67
C VAL A 242 1.94 21.72 -4.25
N ALA A 243 0.71 22.25 -4.39
CA ALA A 243 0.48 23.60 -4.90
C ALA A 243 0.84 24.72 -3.91
N GLY A 244 1.01 24.39 -2.62
CA GLY A 244 1.31 25.35 -1.56
C GLY A 244 2.77 25.83 -1.54
N ASP A 245 3.70 25.09 -2.17
CA ASP A 245 5.12 25.41 -2.22
C ASP A 245 5.71 25.09 -3.60
N GLN A 246 6.09 26.13 -4.34
CA GLN A 246 6.66 26.01 -5.69
C GLN A 246 7.96 25.19 -5.74
N THR A 247 8.74 25.18 -4.66
CA THR A 247 9.96 24.38 -4.59
C THR A 247 9.62 22.90 -4.45
N VAL A 248 8.61 22.57 -3.65
CA VAL A 248 8.10 21.21 -3.49
C VAL A 248 7.49 20.72 -4.80
N GLU A 249 6.64 21.53 -5.43
CA GLU A 249 6.05 21.18 -6.73
C GLU A 249 7.13 20.87 -7.78
N ARG A 250 8.13 21.75 -7.90
CA ARG A 250 9.22 21.57 -8.87
C ARG A 250 10.01 20.29 -8.61
N ASP A 251 10.34 20.01 -7.35
CA ASP A 251 11.14 18.84 -7.01
C ASP A 251 10.35 17.54 -7.25
N ILE A 252 9.06 17.50 -6.89
CA ILE A 252 8.18 16.37 -7.20
C ILE A 252 8.06 16.16 -8.71
N ARG A 253 7.80 17.24 -9.47
CA ARG A 253 7.70 17.18 -10.94
C ARG A 253 8.99 16.63 -11.56
N ALA A 254 10.14 17.17 -11.20
CA ALA A 254 11.42 16.72 -11.73
C ALA A 254 11.76 15.27 -11.32
N SER A 255 11.30 14.81 -10.15
CA SER A 255 11.40 13.40 -9.75
C SER A 255 10.46 12.48 -10.55
N VAL A 256 9.26 12.94 -10.91
CA VAL A 256 8.37 12.22 -11.83
C VAL A 256 9.00 12.16 -13.23
N ASP A 257 9.53 13.27 -13.73
CA ASP A 257 10.22 13.33 -15.03
C ASP A 257 11.43 12.39 -15.05
N PHE A 258 12.20 12.32 -13.97
CA PHE A 258 13.27 11.34 -13.80
C PHE A 258 12.76 9.90 -13.89
N LEU A 259 11.68 9.55 -13.17
CA LEU A 259 11.10 8.20 -13.20
C LEU A 259 10.64 7.82 -14.61
N LEU A 260 10.01 8.76 -15.33
CA LEU A 260 9.61 8.55 -16.73
C LEU A 260 10.81 8.41 -17.67
N HIS A 261 11.89 9.16 -17.41
CA HIS A 261 13.10 9.11 -18.22
C HIS A 261 13.82 7.75 -18.16
N VAL A 262 13.74 7.04 -17.03
CA VAL A 262 14.36 5.72 -16.87
C VAL A 262 13.52 4.56 -17.40
N GLN A 263 12.37 4.84 -18.02
CA GLN A 263 11.57 3.81 -18.70
C GLN A 263 12.40 3.11 -19.78
N THR A 264 12.33 1.78 -19.81
CA THR A 264 13.06 0.98 -20.80
C THR A 264 12.42 1.13 -22.19
N PRO A 265 13.16 0.84 -23.28
CA PRO A 265 12.59 0.85 -24.64
C PRO A 265 11.40 -0.10 -24.85
N ARG A 266 11.16 -1.03 -23.93
CA ARG A 266 10.02 -1.96 -23.95
C ARG A 266 8.83 -1.48 -23.12
N GLY A 267 8.89 -0.26 -22.59
CA GLY A 267 7.86 0.33 -21.73
C GLY A 267 7.88 -0.16 -20.28
N ASN A 268 8.84 -1.00 -19.89
CA ASN A 268 9.01 -1.46 -18.51
C ASN A 268 9.83 -0.46 -17.69
N PHE A 269 9.90 -0.64 -16.37
CA PHE A 269 10.76 0.17 -15.49
C PHE A 269 11.80 -0.72 -14.79
N PRO A 270 13.03 -0.21 -14.57
CA PRO A 270 14.04 -0.88 -13.75
C PRO A 270 13.55 -1.07 -12.29
N CYS A 271 14.09 -2.09 -11.60
CA CYS A 271 13.71 -2.38 -10.21
C CYS A 271 14.20 -1.27 -9.25
N ASP A 272 15.42 -0.82 -9.49
CA ASP A 272 16.19 0.10 -8.66
C ASP A 272 17.14 0.94 -9.56
N LEU A 273 17.85 1.89 -8.96
CA LEU A 273 18.77 2.76 -9.69
C LEU A 273 20.00 2.02 -10.26
N GLU A 274 20.44 0.92 -9.65
CA GLU A 274 21.55 0.13 -10.20
C GLU A 274 21.16 -0.49 -11.54
N ASP A 275 19.95 -1.04 -11.63
CA ASP A 275 19.39 -1.61 -12.86
C ASP A 275 19.26 -0.59 -14.01
N VAL A 276 19.23 0.72 -13.73
CA VAL A 276 19.28 1.77 -14.76
C VAL A 276 20.64 1.77 -15.47
N THR A 277 21.72 1.61 -14.69
CA THR A 277 23.11 1.62 -15.21
C THR A 277 23.57 0.25 -15.69
N LYS A 278 23.02 -0.82 -15.12
CA LYS A 278 23.32 -2.22 -15.46
C LYS A 278 22.02 -2.98 -15.72
N PRO A 279 21.39 -2.78 -16.89
CA PRO A 279 20.09 -3.38 -17.17
C PRO A 279 20.10 -4.91 -17.04
N ARG A 280 19.04 -5.43 -16.44
CA ARG A 280 18.77 -6.87 -16.43
C ARG A 280 18.65 -7.39 -17.86
N ARG A 281 18.96 -8.68 -18.04
CA ARG A 281 18.63 -9.37 -19.29
C ARG A 281 17.11 -9.40 -19.46
N SER A 282 16.63 -9.31 -20.70
CA SER A 282 15.20 -9.31 -21.02
C SER A 282 14.40 -10.48 -20.41
N GLN A 283 15.02 -11.65 -20.30
CA GLN A 283 14.40 -12.84 -19.69
C GLN A 283 14.31 -12.79 -18.15
N ASP A 284 15.08 -11.90 -17.52
CA ASP A 284 15.17 -11.70 -16.07
C ASP A 284 14.41 -10.42 -15.63
N GLU A 285 13.76 -9.70 -16.57
CA GLU A 285 12.94 -8.51 -16.28
C GLU A 285 11.82 -8.83 -15.28
N LEU A 286 11.57 -7.88 -14.37
CA LEU A 286 10.48 -7.93 -13.41
C LEU A 286 9.31 -7.13 -13.99
N ILE A 287 8.14 -7.76 -14.06
CA ILE A 287 6.88 -7.14 -14.51
C ILE A 287 5.87 -7.40 -13.40
N HIS A 288 6.06 -6.73 -12.27
CA HIS A 288 5.26 -6.92 -11.06
C HIS A 288 4.82 -5.56 -10.52
N TRP A 289 3.73 -5.54 -9.74
CA TRP A 289 3.30 -4.33 -9.03
C TRP A 289 4.40 -3.74 -8.13
N CYS A 290 5.22 -4.61 -7.54
CA CYS A 290 6.29 -4.18 -6.64
C CYS A 290 7.50 -3.60 -7.40
N HIS A 291 7.78 -4.12 -8.60
CA HIS A 291 8.95 -3.78 -9.41
C HIS A 291 8.62 -3.99 -10.90
N GLY A 292 8.57 -2.89 -11.65
CA GLY A 292 8.28 -2.88 -13.08
C GLY A 292 7.19 -1.88 -13.43
N ALA A 293 6.61 -2.05 -14.62
CA ALA A 293 5.53 -1.22 -15.14
C ALA A 293 4.14 -1.36 -14.48
N PRO A 294 3.70 -2.55 -14.03
CA PRO A 294 2.41 -2.67 -13.33
C PRO A 294 2.38 -1.87 -12.02
#